data_AF-A0A1S2IIP4-F1
#
_entry.id   AF-A0A1S2IIP4-F1
#
_cell.length_a   1.000
_cell.length_b   1.000
_cell.length_c   1.000
_cell.angle_alpha   90.00
_cell.angle_beta   90.00
_cell.angle_gamma   90.00
#
_symmetry.space_group_name_H-M   'P 1'
#
loop_
_entity.id
_entity.type
_entity.pdbx_description
1 polymer ?
#
loop_
_entity_poly.entity_id
_entity_poly.type
_entity_poly.pdbx_seq_one_letter_code
_entity_poly.pdbx_strand_id
1 'polypeptide(L)'
;MDMTTITELVSSAGGLLHKRDLVAHGATDRHLTAAVRSRTVSRPRRGWYSAWSSHDPRYVAVAVGGRLTGASALHLLGAWSWSSRRPPVTVSVPETASRLRRRRGVRVVWDPVELSGRGSTWAVDPRDALARAVVEARTFEDAVILVDWARDAGIVHDDDDAAEVLSRKRADAAGLVAWSEGGAESILESAAGTRLRRAGRHVVRQVPIEGTSKIIDMVVDGIIGFETDGRAHHERRFDEDRVKDADIARDGRVPFRASAKMVRDRWRSTAEAIDALVHTAGGPRPVEDVGNSSLPRVLGPRGRRLWRLAAPRRLTGQEMPTG
;
A
#
# COMPACT_ATOMS: atom_id res chain seq x y z
N MET A 1 -14.94 39.88 20.11
CA MET A 1 -14.48 38.98 19.03
C MET A 1 -13.23 38.31 19.54
N ASP A 2 -13.30 37.04 19.91
CA ASP A 2 -12.13 36.30 20.39
C ASP A 2 -11.04 36.31 19.32
N MET A 3 -9.85 36.76 19.71
CA MET A 3 -8.69 36.78 18.82
C MET A 3 -8.28 35.34 18.53
N THR A 4 -8.50 34.87 17.31
CA THR A 4 -8.04 33.55 16.85
C THR A 4 -6.55 33.42 17.10
N THR A 5 -6.15 32.41 17.87
CA THR A 5 -4.75 32.22 18.24
C THR A 5 -3.96 31.65 17.05
N ILE A 6 -2.63 31.84 17.06
CA ILE A 6 -1.76 31.23 16.04
C ILE A 6 -1.93 29.71 16.00
N THR A 7 -2.14 29.08 17.15
CA THR A 7 -2.32 27.64 17.25
C THR A 7 -3.63 27.18 16.62
N GLU A 8 -4.72 27.92 16.78
CA GLU A 8 -5.99 27.66 16.11
C GLU A 8 -5.86 27.80 14.59
N LEU A 9 -5.25 28.89 14.10
CA LEU A 9 -4.99 29.08 12.66
C LEU A 9 -4.16 27.94 12.07
N VAL A 10 -3.08 27.55 12.75
CA VAL A 10 -2.23 26.45 12.29
C VAL A 10 -2.98 25.13 12.32
N SER A 11 -3.79 24.87 13.36
CA SER A 11 -4.52 23.61 13.51
C SER A 11 -5.67 23.48 12.51
N SER A 12 -6.41 24.57 12.27
CA SER A 12 -7.50 24.60 11.28
C SER A 12 -7.00 24.42 9.85
N ALA A 13 -5.76 24.86 9.56
CA ALA A 13 -5.09 24.63 8.29
C ALA A 13 -4.43 23.22 8.16
N GLY A 14 -4.75 22.28 9.07
CA GLY A 14 -4.20 20.93 9.04
C GLY A 14 -2.85 20.75 9.75
N GLY A 15 -2.40 21.75 10.50
CA GLY A 15 -1.28 21.66 11.44
C GLY A 15 0.06 22.25 10.94
N LEU A 16 0.07 22.95 9.81
CA LEU A 16 1.25 23.64 9.27
C LEU A 16 0.86 24.87 8.45
N LEU A 17 1.45 26.03 8.75
CA LEU A 17 1.29 27.25 7.95
C LEU A 17 2.61 28.00 7.73
N HIS A 18 2.70 28.70 6.61
CA HIS A 18 3.79 29.64 6.37
C HIS A 18 3.50 31.00 7.03
N LYS A 19 4.56 31.73 7.38
CA LYS A 19 4.49 33.08 7.97
C LYS A 19 3.60 34.00 7.13
N ARG A 20 3.73 33.94 5.81
CA ARG A 20 2.97 34.76 4.87
C ARG A 20 1.46 34.58 5.08
N ASP A 21 1.01 33.34 5.24
CA ASP A 21 -0.41 33.02 5.36
C ASP A 21 -0.93 33.43 6.75
N LEU A 22 -0.13 33.24 7.80
CA LEU A 22 -0.45 33.75 9.14
C LEU A 22 -0.57 35.28 9.16
N VAL A 23 0.33 35.99 8.48
CA VAL A 23 0.28 37.46 8.36
C VAL A 23 -0.97 37.90 7.59
N ALA A 24 -1.38 37.16 6.56
CA ALA A 24 -2.64 37.42 5.84
C ALA A 24 -3.88 37.29 6.75
N HIS A 25 -3.79 36.49 7.82
CA HIS A 25 -4.80 36.38 8.88
C HIS A 25 -4.58 37.37 10.04
N GLY A 26 -3.76 38.40 9.86
CA GLY A 26 -3.52 39.45 10.87
C GLY A 26 -2.47 39.10 11.93
N ALA A 27 -1.73 37.99 11.80
CA ALA A 27 -0.67 37.65 12.74
C ALA A 27 0.52 38.62 12.63
N THR A 28 1.00 39.12 13.78
CA THR A 28 2.21 39.93 13.88
C THR A 28 3.41 39.07 14.31
N ASP A 29 4.64 39.57 14.12
CA ASP A 29 5.84 38.89 14.64
C ASP A 29 5.83 38.72 16.17
N ARG A 30 5.13 39.61 16.89
CA ARG A 30 4.90 39.47 18.33
C ARG A 30 4.02 38.26 18.63
N HIS A 31 2.92 38.06 17.90
CA HIS A 31 2.05 36.88 18.06
C HIS A 31 2.81 35.57 17.78
N LEU A 32 3.59 35.54 16.69
CA LEU A 32 4.38 34.37 16.31
C LEU A 32 5.46 34.05 17.36
N THR A 33 6.15 35.08 17.86
CA THR A 33 7.18 34.92 18.91
C THR A 33 6.56 34.43 20.21
N ALA A 34 5.41 34.97 20.61
CA ALA A 34 4.69 34.54 21.80
C ALA A 34 4.28 33.07 21.69
N ALA A 35 3.67 32.66 20.57
CA ALA A 35 3.19 31.29 20.35
C ALA A 35 4.33 30.24 20.33
N VAL A 36 5.51 30.61 19.82
CA VAL A 36 6.70 29.73 19.87
C VAL A 36 7.28 29.68 21.29
N ARG A 37 7.34 30.81 22.01
CA ARG A 37 7.85 30.86 23.39
C ARG A 37 6.97 30.07 24.36
N SER A 38 5.65 30.13 24.20
CA SER A 38 4.67 29.36 24.96
C SER A 38 4.60 27.88 24.55
N ARG A 39 5.32 27.47 23.49
CA ARG A 39 5.33 26.12 22.91
C ARG A 39 3.97 25.64 22.41
N THR A 40 3.02 26.55 22.17
CA THR A 40 1.72 26.19 21.57
C THR A 40 1.83 25.95 20.06
N VAL A 41 2.87 26.48 19.43
CA VAL A 41 3.34 26.07 18.09
C VAL A 41 4.85 25.89 18.09
N SER A 42 5.33 25.09 17.15
CA SER A 42 6.75 24.86 16.93
C SER A 42 7.17 25.31 15.53
N ARG A 43 8.48 25.55 15.35
CA ARG A 43 9.04 26.08 14.10
C ARG A 43 9.95 25.06 13.41
N PRO A 44 9.43 24.21 12.48
CA PRO A 44 10.27 23.22 11.79
C PRO A 44 11.40 23.85 10.98
N ARG A 45 11.10 24.96 10.30
CA ARG A 45 12.04 25.72 9.46
C ARG A 45 11.72 27.20 9.50
N ARG A 46 12.69 28.05 9.13
CA ARG A 46 12.43 29.49 8.93
C ARG A 46 11.21 29.66 8.03
N GLY A 47 10.29 30.51 8.49
CA GLY A 47 9.03 30.79 7.80
C GLY A 47 7.87 29.83 8.09
N TRP A 48 8.11 28.64 8.66
CA TRP A 48 7.06 27.64 8.88
C TRP A 48 6.72 27.47 10.35
N TYR A 49 5.43 27.36 10.66
CA TYR A 49 4.89 27.15 12.01
C TYR A 49 3.97 25.94 12.01
N SER A 50 4.10 25.07 13.01
CA SER A 50 3.40 23.78 13.06
C SER A 50 2.85 23.50 14.46
N ALA A 51 1.67 22.89 14.51
CA ALA A 51 1.07 22.34 15.72
C ALA A 51 1.51 20.89 15.96
N TRP A 52 2.22 20.27 15.02
CA TRP A 52 2.71 18.90 15.16
C TRP A 52 3.88 18.81 16.14
N SER A 53 4.00 17.65 16.78
CA SER A 53 5.17 17.35 17.61
C SER A 53 6.45 17.29 16.77
N SER A 54 7.61 17.56 17.38
CA SER A 54 8.91 17.51 16.71
C SER A 54 9.31 16.13 16.19
N HIS A 55 8.61 15.09 16.64
CA HIS A 55 8.77 13.68 16.27
C HIS A 55 7.77 13.23 15.19
N ASP A 56 6.79 14.08 14.85
CA ASP A 56 5.85 13.79 13.76
C ASP A 56 6.63 13.74 12.43
N PRO A 57 6.47 12.68 11.60
CA PRO A 57 7.15 12.58 10.32
C PRO A 57 6.94 13.80 9.41
N ARG A 58 5.75 14.42 9.45
CA ARG A 58 5.43 15.60 8.64
C ARG A 58 6.26 16.80 9.07
N TYR A 59 6.39 17.01 10.38
CA TYR A 59 7.28 18.01 10.95
C TYR A 59 8.73 17.76 10.53
N VAL A 60 9.19 16.50 10.64
CA VAL A 60 10.56 16.10 10.32
C VAL A 60 10.90 16.41 8.87
N ALA A 61 10.02 16.11 7.91
CA ALA A 61 10.24 16.38 6.50
C ALA A 61 10.41 17.88 6.21
N VAL A 62 9.50 18.71 6.72
CA VAL A 62 9.56 20.17 6.57
C VAL A 62 10.82 20.74 7.24
N ALA A 63 11.21 20.19 8.39
CA ALA A 63 12.42 20.59 9.10
C ALA A 63 13.69 20.24 8.31
N VAL A 64 13.76 19.08 7.66
CA VAL A 64 14.86 18.74 6.73
C VAL A 64 14.90 19.70 5.54
N GLY A 65 13.73 20.15 5.11
CA GLY A 65 13.54 21.07 4.00
C GLY A 65 12.99 20.43 2.73
N GLY A 66 12.36 19.26 2.87
CA GLY A 66 11.74 18.52 1.79
C GLY A 66 10.35 18.02 2.17
N ARG A 67 9.91 16.95 1.51
CA ARG A 67 8.60 16.34 1.67
C ARG A 67 8.71 14.87 2.00
N LEU A 68 7.82 14.33 2.83
CA LEU A 68 7.71 12.88 3.05
C LEU A 68 7.46 12.16 1.72
N THR A 69 8.07 10.98 1.58
CA THR A 69 7.84 10.09 0.43
C THR A 69 7.93 8.62 0.87
N GLY A 70 7.71 7.71 -0.08
CA GLY A 70 7.85 6.28 0.11
C GLY A 70 6.88 5.73 1.16
N ALA A 71 7.32 4.65 1.82
CA ALA A 71 6.52 3.98 2.85
C ALA A 71 6.13 4.94 3.99
N SER A 72 6.98 5.93 4.31
CA SER A 72 6.70 6.89 5.38
C SER A 72 5.57 7.88 5.06
N ALA A 73 5.41 8.26 3.80
CA ALA A 73 4.26 9.06 3.38
C ALA A 73 2.99 8.21 3.33
N LEU A 74 3.06 7.02 2.71
CA LEU A 74 1.91 6.14 2.55
C LEU A 74 1.37 5.61 3.88
N HIS A 75 2.24 5.38 4.87
CA HIS A 75 1.80 5.01 6.22
C HIS A 75 0.87 6.05 6.86
N LEU A 76 1.05 7.35 6.57
CA LEU A 76 0.14 8.40 7.05
C LEU A 76 -1.21 8.40 6.32
N LEU A 77 -1.27 7.80 5.12
CA LEU A 77 -2.50 7.61 4.34
C LEU A 77 -3.20 6.28 4.68
N GLY A 78 -2.69 5.52 5.66
CA GLY A 78 -3.29 4.25 6.06
C GLY A 78 -2.85 3.04 5.23
N ALA A 79 -1.71 3.12 4.53
CA ALA A 79 -1.21 2.00 3.75
C ALA A 79 -1.05 0.73 4.57
N TRP A 80 -1.52 -0.37 3.99
CA TRP A 80 -1.46 -1.69 4.58
C TRP A 80 -0.02 -2.10 4.90
N SER A 81 0.19 -2.62 6.12
CA SER A 81 1.48 -3.16 6.54
C SER A 81 1.31 -4.22 7.61
N TRP A 82 2.11 -5.29 7.51
CA TRP A 82 2.23 -6.27 8.58
C TRP A 82 2.92 -5.71 9.83
N SER A 83 3.77 -4.68 9.65
CA SER A 83 4.52 -4.07 10.73
C SER A 83 3.63 -3.10 11.52
N SER A 84 3.54 -3.30 12.84
CA SER A 84 2.99 -2.30 13.75
C SER A 84 3.95 -1.12 13.99
N ARG A 85 5.21 -1.25 13.58
CA ARG A 85 6.21 -0.18 13.69
C ARG A 85 6.12 0.74 12.49
N ARG A 86 6.23 2.05 12.75
CA ARG A 86 6.33 3.07 11.71
C ARG A 86 7.55 2.82 10.82
N PRO A 87 7.42 2.98 9.49
CA PRO A 87 8.56 2.91 8.59
C PRO A 87 9.55 4.06 8.86
N PRO A 88 10.85 3.89 8.52
CA PRO A 88 11.83 4.95 8.58
C PRO A 88 11.38 6.18 7.78
N VAL A 89 11.65 7.38 8.28
CA VAL A 89 11.28 8.62 7.60
C VAL A 89 12.15 8.81 6.36
N THR A 90 11.52 8.83 5.18
CA THR A 90 12.17 9.16 3.90
C THR A 90 11.67 10.53 3.43
N VAL A 91 12.61 11.45 3.18
CA VAL A 91 12.33 12.82 2.71
C VAL A 91 12.85 12.98 1.29
N SER A 92 11.94 13.29 0.37
CA SER A 92 12.26 13.72 -0.99
C SER A 92 12.62 15.20 -1.00
N VAL A 93 13.70 15.54 -1.69
CA VAL A 93 14.15 16.91 -1.95
C VAL A 93 14.47 17.06 -3.44
N PRO A 94 14.39 18.27 -4.00
CA PRO A 94 14.84 18.52 -5.36
C PRO A 94 16.33 18.16 -5.54
N GLU A 95 16.71 17.65 -6.71
CA GLU A 95 18.11 17.36 -7.07
C GLU A 95 19.07 18.54 -6.87
N THR A 96 18.56 19.77 -7.00
CA THR A 96 19.32 21.01 -6.79
C THR A 96 19.49 21.40 -5.31
N ALA A 97 18.88 20.66 -4.37
CA ALA A 97 18.90 21.02 -2.96
C ALA A 97 20.22 20.63 -2.26
N SER A 98 20.93 21.64 -1.74
CA SER A 98 22.23 21.48 -1.07
C SER A 98 22.28 21.94 0.40
N ARG A 99 21.37 22.81 0.84
CA ARG A 99 21.35 23.40 2.21
C ARG A 99 20.34 22.74 3.15
N LEU A 100 20.39 21.40 3.22
CA LEU A 100 19.46 20.60 4.01
C LEU A 100 19.83 20.58 5.50
N ARG A 101 18.82 20.47 6.38
CA ARG A 101 19.08 20.24 7.81
C ARG A 101 19.27 18.75 8.07
N ARG A 102 20.43 18.36 8.61
CA ARG A 102 20.71 16.97 8.99
C ARG A 102 19.85 16.58 10.20
N ARG A 103 19.21 15.41 10.13
CA ARG A 103 18.50 14.76 11.24
C ARG A 103 18.87 13.28 11.28
N ARG A 104 19.17 12.75 12.47
CA ARG A 104 19.48 11.33 12.66
C ARG A 104 18.27 10.47 12.31
N GLY A 105 18.51 9.32 11.68
CA GLY A 105 17.46 8.36 11.34
C GLY A 105 16.55 8.78 10.18
N VAL A 106 16.85 9.89 9.49
CA VAL A 106 16.10 10.34 8.31
C VAL A 106 16.87 9.99 7.04
N ARG A 107 16.21 9.30 6.12
CA ARG A 107 16.73 9.06 4.77
C ARG A 107 16.35 10.23 3.89
N VAL A 108 17.33 10.84 3.21
CA VAL A 108 17.07 11.86 2.18
C VAL A 108 17.25 11.22 0.81
N VAL A 109 16.30 11.49 -0.10
CA VAL A 109 16.38 11.11 -1.50
C VAL A 109 16.24 12.35 -2.36
N TRP A 110 17.05 12.43 -3.42
CA TRP A 110 17.02 13.50 -4.39
C TRP A 110 16.19 13.04 -5.57
N ASP A 111 15.21 13.84 -5.95
CA ASP A 111 14.27 13.57 -7.02
C ASP A 111 14.21 14.77 -7.98
N PRO A 112 13.84 14.53 -9.25
CA PRO A 112 13.57 15.60 -10.21
C PRO A 112 12.65 16.67 -9.63
N VAL A 113 12.87 17.92 -10.02
CA VAL A 113 12.18 19.09 -9.47
C VAL A 113 10.67 18.97 -9.68
N GLU A 114 10.26 18.37 -10.80
CA GLU A 114 8.88 18.15 -11.20
C GLU A 114 8.16 17.24 -10.19
N LEU A 115 8.80 16.15 -9.73
CA LEU A 115 8.24 15.27 -8.71
C LEU A 115 8.09 16.00 -7.36
N SER A 116 9.06 16.85 -7.03
CA SER A 116 9.02 17.66 -5.81
C SER A 116 7.93 18.74 -5.87
N GLY A 117 7.45 19.12 -7.05
CA GLY A 117 6.38 20.09 -7.22
C GLY A 117 4.97 19.55 -6.97
N ARG A 118 4.80 18.22 -7.02
CA ARG A 118 3.49 17.55 -6.84
C ARG A 118 3.24 17.19 -5.38
N GLY A 119 1.98 17.24 -4.95
CA GLY A 119 1.56 16.93 -3.59
C GLY A 119 1.38 18.15 -2.68
N SER A 120 1.55 17.94 -1.37
CA SER A 120 1.33 18.97 -0.36
C SER A 120 2.63 19.69 0.02
N THR A 121 2.55 20.58 1.00
CA THR A 121 3.75 21.22 1.58
C THR A 121 4.69 20.21 2.26
N TRP A 122 4.15 19.12 2.79
CA TRP A 122 4.88 18.22 3.69
C TRP A 122 5.02 16.78 3.16
N ALA A 123 4.31 16.40 2.10
CA ALA A 123 4.43 15.11 1.42
C ALA A 123 4.38 15.28 -0.10
N VAL A 124 5.07 14.39 -0.82
CA VAL A 124 4.94 14.28 -2.28
C VAL A 124 3.55 13.73 -2.63
N ASP A 125 3.21 13.79 -3.91
CA ASP A 125 2.02 13.15 -4.45
C ASP A 125 1.95 11.65 -4.05
N PRO A 126 0.78 11.12 -3.63
CA PRO A 126 0.65 9.71 -3.25
C PRO A 126 1.14 8.73 -4.32
N ARG A 127 0.98 9.04 -5.61
CA ARG A 127 1.46 8.20 -6.72
C ARG A 127 2.99 8.18 -6.77
N ASP A 128 3.65 9.31 -6.51
CA ASP A 128 5.11 9.38 -6.40
C ASP A 128 5.64 8.68 -5.14
N ALA A 129 4.90 8.77 -4.03
CA ALA A 129 5.19 8.02 -2.83
C ALA A 129 5.06 6.50 -3.04
N LEU A 130 4.06 6.03 -3.79
CA LEU A 130 3.87 4.63 -4.16
C LEU A 130 5.05 4.09 -4.98
N ALA A 131 5.44 4.79 -6.05
CA ALA A 131 6.59 4.40 -6.87
C ALA A 131 7.86 4.24 -6.03
N ARG A 132 8.07 5.10 -5.02
CA ARG A 132 9.17 4.98 -4.07
C ARG A 132 8.98 3.82 -3.11
N ALA A 133 7.81 3.67 -2.50
CA ALA A 133 7.52 2.67 -1.46
C ALA A 133 7.72 1.24 -1.96
N VAL A 134 7.32 0.97 -3.21
CA VAL A 134 7.52 -0.34 -3.87
C VAL A 134 9.01 -0.68 -4.09
N VAL A 135 9.89 0.33 -4.20
CA VAL A 135 11.35 0.11 -4.23
C VAL A 135 11.92 -0.11 -2.82
N GLU A 136 11.30 0.47 -1.80
CA GLU A 136 11.67 0.29 -0.39
C GLU A 136 11.16 -1.04 0.19
N ALA A 137 10.14 -1.64 -0.42
CA ALA A 137 9.55 -2.91 -0.02
C ALA A 137 10.60 -4.02 0.04
N ARG A 138 10.76 -4.61 1.23
CA ARG A 138 11.79 -5.64 1.47
C ARG A 138 11.44 -6.98 0.84
N THR A 139 10.15 -7.28 0.75
CA THR A 139 9.66 -8.49 0.12
C THR A 139 8.83 -8.15 -1.11
N PHE A 140 8.72 -9.13 -2.01
CA PHE A 140 7.84 -9.04 -3.17
C PHE A 140 6.36 -8.91 -2.74
N GLU A 141 5.95 -9.64 -1.71
CA GLU A 141 4.59 -9.57 -1.18
C GLU A 141 4.24 -8.18 -0.63
N ASP A 142 5.13 -7.54 0.15
CA ASP A 142 4.92 -6.17 0.63
C ASP A 142 4.72 -5.18 -0.52
N ALA A 143 5.38 -5.42 -1.65
CA ALA A 143 5.23 -4.59 -2.84
C ALA A 143 3.87 -4.78 -3.51
N VAL A 144 3.38 -6.01 -3.64
CA VAL A 144 2.03 -6.29 -4.16
C VAL A 144 0.97 -5.70 -3.23
N ILE A 145 1.12 -5.87 -1.91
CA ILE A 145 0.23 -5.27 -0.89
C ILE A 145 0.10 -3.77 -1.05
N LEU A 146 1.22 -3.07 -1.31
CA LEU A 146 1.20 -1.62 -1.52
C LEU A 146 0.46 -1.21 -2.80
N VAL A 147 0.55 -2.01 -3.87
CA VAL A 147 -0.15 -1.73 -5.12
C VAL A 147 -1.64 -2.05 -4.98
N ASP A 148 -2.00 -3.19 -4.38
CA ASP A 148 -3.40 -3.55 -4.08
C ASP A 148 -4.05 -2.47 -3.19
N TRP A 149 -3.38 -2.04 -2.12
CA TRP A 149 -3.85 -0.93 -1.27
C TRP A 149 -4.04 0.37 -2.06
N ALA A 150 -3.12 0.68 -2.98
CA ALA A 150 -3.22 1.91 -3.77
C ALA A 150 -4.40 1.88 -4.75
N ARG A 151 -4.79 0.71 -5.25
CA ARG A 151 -6.03 0.54 -6.04
C ARG A 151 -7.26 0.75 -5.17
N ASP A 152 -7.33 0.10 -4.02
CA ASP A 152 -8.42 0.23 -3.04
C ASP A 152 -8.60 1.69 -2.59
N ALA A 153 -7.49 2.39 -2.31
CA ALA A 153 -7.49 3.80 -1.95
C ALA A 153 -7.76 4.77 -3.12
N GLY A 154 -7.94 4.27 -4.35
CA GLY A 154 -8.16 5.08 -5.55
C GLY A 154 -6.97 5.95 -5.98
N ILE A 155 -5.75 5.59 -5.56
CA ILE A 155 -4.50 6.28 -5.94
C ILE A 155 -4.06 5.88 -7.36
N VAL A 156 -4.33 4.64 -7.74
CA VAL A 156 -4.18 4.12 -9.11
C VAL A 156 -5.45 3.40 -9.53
N HIS A 157 -5.83 3.50 -10.80
CA HIS A 157 -7.17 3.07 -11.24
C HIS A 157 -7.16 1.74 -12.01
N ASP A 158 -6.27 1.62 -12.98
CA ASP A 158 -6.13 0.44 -13.83
C ASP A 158 -4.67 0.01 -13.97
N ASP A 159 -4.43 -1.04 -14.76
CA ASP A 159 -3.10 -1.63 -14.93
C ASP A 159 -2.13 -0.70 -15.65
N ASP A 160 -2.60 0.08 -16.62
CA ASP A 160 -1.78 1.02 -17.37
C ASP A 160 -1.40 2.21 -16.48
N ASP A 161 -2.36 2.75 -15.73
CA ASP A 161 -2.18 3.83 -14.75
C ASP A 161 -1.21 3.42 -13.63
N ALA A 162 -1.34 2.19 -13.11
CA ALA A 162 -0.42 1.63 -12.13
C ALA A 162 0.98 1.41 -12.73
N ALA A 163 1.08 0.86 -13.95
CA ALA A 163 2.36 0.64 -14.62
C ALA A 163 3.09 1.95 -14.89
N GLU A 164 2.39 2.99 -15.34
CA GLU A 164 2.95 4.32 -15.55
C GLU A 164 3.58 4.87 -14.27
N VAL A 165 2.86 4.80 -13.15
CA VAL A 165 3.35 5.28 -11.84
C VAL A 165 4.58 4.52 -11.41
N LEU A 166 4.51 3.19 -11.42
CA LEU A 166 5.59 2.35 -10.92
C LEU A 166 6.83 2.41 -11.83
N SER A 167 6.66 2.68 -13.13
CA SER A 167 7.75 2.83 -14.10
C SER A 167 8.71 3.97 -13.75
N ARG A 168 8.24 4.99 -13.02
CA ARG A 168 9.03 6.13 -12.52
C ARG A 168 10.24 5.71 -11.70
N LYS A 169 10.18 4.52 -11.06
CA LYS A 169 11.28 3.96 -10.26
C LYS A 169 11.64 2.51 -10.60
N ARG A 170 10.84 1.81 -11.43
CA ARG A 170 11.04 0.38 -11.72
C ARG A 170 10.83 0.01 -13.19
N ALA A 171 11.86 -0.55 -13.80
CA ALA A 171 11.78 -1.10 -15.16
C ALA A 171 10.88 -2.36 -15.28
N ASP A 172 10.66 -3.10 -14.19
CA ASP A 172 9.81 -4.30 -14.14
C ASP A 172 8.38 -3.99 -13.65
N ALA A 173 7.92 -2.74 -13.81
CA ALA A 173 6.63 -2.24 -13.31
C ALA A 173 5.44 -3.06 -13.80
N ALA A 174 5.30 -3.26 -15.12
CA ALA A 174 4.22 -4.06 -15.69
C ALA A 174 4.17 -5.48 -15.11
N GLY A 175 5.34 -6.06 -14.82
CA GLY A 175 5.40 -7.36 -14.20
C GLY A 175 4.83 -7.36 -12.79
N LEU A 176 5.07 -6.31 -12.01
CA LEU A 176 4.51 -6.19 -10.65
C LEU A 176 3.01 -5.94 -10.69
N VAL A 177 2.55 -5.12 -11.63
CA VAL A 177 1.12 -4.84 -11.87
C VAL A 177 0.37 -6.12 -12.18
N ALA A 178 0.92 -7.02 -13.00
CA ALA A 178 0.31 -8.31 -13.29
C ALA A 178 0.08 -9.18 -12.03
N TRP A 179 0.84 -8.95 -10.96
CA TRP A 179 0.60 -9.61 -9.67
C TRP A 179 -0.39 -8.87 -8.77
N SER A 180 -0.77 -7.64 -9.08
CA SER A 180 -1.77 -6.87 -8.36
C SER A 180 -3.08 -6.88 -9.15
N GLU A 181 -4.00 -7.74 -8.76
CA GLU A 181 -5.36 -7.77 -9.29
C GLU A 181 -6.25 -6.88 -8.41
N GLY A 182 -7.16 -6.10 -9.02
CA GLY A 182 -8.15 -5.34 -8.27
C GLY A 182 -9.01 -6.22 -7.34
N GLY A 183 -9.67 -5.60 -6.36
CA GLY A 183 -10.64 -6.27 -5.49
C GLY A 183 -10.09 -6.95 -4.24
N ALA A 184 -8.81 -6.77 -3.90
CA ALA A 184 -8.40 -6.98 -2.51
C ALA A 184 -8.86 -5.77 -1.70
N GLU A 185 -9.60 -6.01 -0.62
CA GLU A 185 -10.13 -4.99 0.29
C GLU A 185 -9.37 -4.98 1.63
N SER A 186 -8.42 -5.91 1.79
CA SER A 186 -7.58 -6.01 2.97
C SER A 186 -6.18 -6.57 2.68
N ILE A 187 -5.26 -6.32 3.62
CA ILE A 187 -3.93 -6.92 3.60
C ILE A 187 -3.97 -8.46 3.62
N LEU A 188 -5.01 -9.05 4.24
CA LEU A 188 -5.15 -10.50 4.34
C LEU A 188 -5.43 -11.10 2.96
N GLU A 189 -6.39 -10.53 2.23
CA GLU A 189 -6.75 -10.94 0.86
C GLU A 189 -5.60 -10.72 -0.11
N SER A 190 -4.94 -9.56 -0.02
CA SER A 190 -3.79 -9.24 -0.87
C SER A 190 -2.68 -10.27 -0.69
N ALA A 191 -2.29 -10.54 0.56
CA ALA A 191 -1.23 -11.48 0.87
C ALA A 191 -1.62 -12.94 0.54
N ALA A 192 -2.82 -13.38 0.92
CA ALA A 192 -3.26 -14.74 0.66
C ALA A 192 -3.37 -15.02 -0.84
N GLY A 193 -4.00 -14.12 -1.61
CA GLY A 193 -4.09 -14.22 -3.06
C GLY A 193 -2.72 -14.21 -3.74
N THR A 194 -1.78 -13.39 -3.27
CA THR A 194 -0.39 -13.37 -3.78
C THR A 194 0.30 -14.71 -3.54
N ARG A 195 0.17 -15.28 -2.34
CA ARG A 195 0.82 -16.55 -1.97
C ARG A 195 0.22 -17.74 -2.68
N LEU A 196 -1.11 -17.78 -2.84
CA LEU A 196 -1.81 -18.83 -3.60
C LEU A 196 -1.41 -18.82 -5.07
N ARG A 197 -1.44 -17.65 -5.72
CA ARG A 197 -0.98 -17.51 -7.12
C ARG A 197 0.49 -17.88 -7.28
N ARG A 198 1.33 -17.55 -6.30
CA ARG A 198 2.74 -17.96 -6.27
C ARG A 198 2.92 -19.48 -6.10
N ALA A 199 1.98 -20.16 -5.46
CA ALA A 199 1.93 -21.62 -5.37
C ALA A 199 1.34 -22.28 -6.64
N GLY A 200 1.05 -21.52 -7.70
CA GLY A 200 0.51 -22.04 -8.96
C GLY A 200 -1.01 -22.19 -8.98
N ARG A 201 -1.71 -21.76 -7.92
CA ARG A 201 -3.17 -21.80 -7.84
C ARG A 201 -3.80 -20.70 -8.70
N HIS A 202 -4.92 -21.00 -9.33
CA HIS A 202 -5.77 -20.00 -9.97
C HIS A 202 -6.63 -19.33 -8.90
N VAL A 203 -6.63 -18.00 -8.85
CA VAL A 203 -7.39 -17.24 -7.84
C VAL A 203 -8.22 -16.19 -8.56
N VAL A 204 -9.51 -16.14 -8.25
CA VAL A 204 -10.42 -15.08 -8.70
C VAL A 204 -10.92 -14.35 -7.47
N ARG A 205 -10.83 -13.02 -7.43
CA ARG A 205 -11.27 -12.19 -6.30
C ARG A 205 -12.72 -11.75 -6.47
N GLN A 206 -13.39 -11.42 -5.37
CA GLN A 206 -14.70 -10.76 -5.33
C GLN A 206 -15.75 -11.47 -6.19
N VAL A 207 -15.92 -12.78 -5.98
CA VAL A 207 -16.85 -13.61 -6.78
C VAL A 207 -18.25 -13.57 -6.18
N PRO A 208 -19.27 -13.07 -6.89
CA PRO A 208 -20.65 -13.11 -6.39
C PRO A 208 -21.13 -14.54 -6.17
N ILE A 209 -21.90 -14.76 -5.10
CA ILE A 209 -22.57 -16.04 -4.86
C ILE A 209 -23.94 -16.02 -5.54
N GLU A 210 -24.20 -16.97 -6.43
CA GLU A 210 -25.44 -16.99 -7.24
C GLU A 210 -26.69 -17.02 -6.35
N GLY A 211 -27.69 -16.21 -6.69
CA GLY A 211 -28.95 -16.13 -5.94
C GLY A 211 -28.86 -15.39 -4.59
N THR A 212 -27.73 -14.74 -4.26
CA THR A 212 -27.58 -13.94 -3.04
C THR A 212 -26.96 -12.57 -3.34
N SER A 213 -26.94 -11.67 -2.34
CA SER A 213 -26.21 -10.40 -2.40
C SER A 213 -24.76 -10.50 -1.88
N LYS A 214 -24.29 -11.70 -1.53
CA LYS A 214 -22.99 -11.92 -0.91
C LYS A 214 -21.91 -12.15 -1.96
N ILE A 215 -20.69 -11.77 -1.62
CA ILE A 215 -19.50 -11.87 -2.47
C ILE A 215 -18.45 -12.70 -1.73
N ILE A 216 -17.83 -13.67 -2.39
CA ILE A 216 -16.70 -14.45 -1.89
C ILE A 216 -15.42 -13.65 -2.08
N ASP A 217 -14.59 -13.52 -1.04
CA ASP A 217 -13.33 -12.76 -1.14
C ASP A 217 -12.44 -13.31 -2.26
N MET A 218 -12.25 -14.63 -2.29
CA MET A 218 -11.47 -15.34 -3.29
C MET A 218 -12.07 -16.71 -3.62
N VAL A 219 -12.02 -17.11 -4.89
CA VAL A 219 -12.26 -18.48 -5.33
C VAL A 219 -10.94 -19.08 -5.82
N VAL A 220 -10.53 -20.21 -5.23
CA VAL A 220 -9.29 -20.91 -5.56
C VAL A 220 -9.58 -22.14 -6.42
N ASP A 221 -8.94 -22.21 -7.58
CA ASP A 221 -9.08 -23.26 -8.61
C ASP A 221 -10.54 -23.53 -9.04
N GLY A 222 -11.44 -22.57 -8.84
CA GLY A 222 -12.88 -22.74 -9.07
C GLY A 222 -13.58 -23.61 -8.02
N ILE A 223 -12.87 -24.09 -7.00
CA ILE A 223 -13.32 -25.14 -6.08
C ILE A 223 -13.52 -24.60 -4.66
N ILE A 224 -12.56 -23.84 -4.14
CA ILE A 224 -12.62 -23.34 -2.76
C ILE A 224 -13.17 -21.93 -2.74
N GLY A 225 -14.25 -21.68 -1.99
CA GLY A 225 -14.66 -20.33 -1.60
C GLY A 225 -13.86 -19.91 -0.37
N PHE A 226 -12.83 -19.10 -0.57
CA PHE A 226 -11.84 -18.74 0.43
C PHE A 226 -12.10 -17.34 0.99
N GLU A 227 -12.35 -17.28 2.29
CA GLU A 227 -12.69 -16.08 3.04
C GLU A 227 -11.56 -15.73 4.00
N THR A 228 -11.19 -14.46 4.10
CA THR A 228 -10.20 -14.02 5.10
C THR A 228 -10.83 -13.10 6.13
N ASP A 229 -10.79 -13.54 7.39
CA ASP A 229 -11.46 -12.82 8.47
C ASP A 229 -10.46 -12.04 9.34
N GLY A 230 -10.63 -10.72 9.35
CA GLY A 230 -9.99 -9.82 10.30
C GLY A 230 -10.67 -9.93 11.66
N ARG A 231 -9.90 -10.26 12.71
CA ARG A 231 -10.32 -10.57 14.10
C ARG A 231 -11.25 -9.54 14.82
N ALA A 232 -11.73 -8.48 14.18
CA ALA A 232 -12.43 -7.36 14.80
C ALA A 232 -13.94 -7.59 15.07
N HIS A 233 -14.56 -8.69 14.68
CA HIS A 233 -16.01 -8.87 14.81
C HIS A 233 -16.39 -10.09 15.66
N HIS A 234 -16.28 -9.93 16.98
CA HIS A 234 -16.81 -10.91 17.94
C HIS A 234 -18.35 -10.89 17.96
N GLU A 235 -18.93 -12.10 17.92
CA GLU A 235 -20.34 -12.51 18.08
C GLU A 235 -21.35 -12.05 17.02
N ARG A 236 -21.39 -10.77 16.63
CA ARG A 236 -22.50 -10.25 15.80
C ARG A 236 -22.53 -10.75 14.36
N ARG A 237 -21.37 -11.14 13.79
CA ARG A 237 -21.27 -11.67 12.42
C ARG A 237 -21.19 -13.19 12.35
N PHE A 238 -21.12 -13.88 13.49
CA PHE A 238 -20.86 -15.32 13.52
C PHE A 238 -21.92 -16.11 12.74
N ASP A 239 -23.20 -15.78 12.95
CA ASP A 239 -24.30 -16.44 12.25
C ASP A 239 -24.32 -16.03 10.77
N GLU A 240 -24.08 -14.77 10.44
CA GLU A 240 -24.01 -14.28 9.06
C GLU A 240 -22.90 -14.98 8.25
N ASP A 241 -21.73 -15.16 8.88
CA ASP A 241 -20.58 -15.87 8.36
C ASP A 241 -20.88 -17.36 8.13
N ARG A 242 -21.57 -18.01 9.08
CA ARG A 242 -22.04 -19.41 8.94
C ARG A 242 -23.04 -19.55 7.79
N VAL A 243 -23.96 -18.59 7.63
CA VAL A 243 -24.90 -18.57 6.51
C VAL A 243 -24.14 -18.35 5.20
N LYS A 244 -23.14 -17.46 5.16
CA LYS A 244 -22.28 -17.27 3.97
C LYS A 244 -21.55 -18.56 3.61
N ASP A 245 -21.01 -19.30 4.57
CA ASP A 245 -20.38 -20.61 4.30
C ASP A 245 -21.36 -21.60 3.67
N ALA A 246 -22.59 -21.66 4.20
CA ALA A 246 -23.63 -22.52 3.66
C ALA A 246 -24.05 -22.10 2.24
N ASP A 247 -24.08 -20.79 1.95
CA ASP A 247 -24.38 -20.27 0.63
C ASP A 247 -23.27 -20.61 -0.37
N ILE A 248 -22.00 -20.48 0.02
CA ILE A 248 -20.84 -20.93 -0.78
C ILE A 248 -20.94 -22.43 -1.09
N ALA A 249 -21.33 -23.24 -0.11
CA ALA A 249 -21.53 -24.67 -0.30
C ALA A 249 -22.67 -24.98 -1.29
N ARG A 250 -23.78 -24.25 -1.22
CA ARG A 250 -24.91 -24.41 -2.16
C ARG A 250 -24.54 -23.97 -3.58
N ASP A 251 -23.68 -22.97 -3.70
CA ASP A 251 -23.10 -22.48 -4.96
C ASP A 251 -22.06 -23.46 -5.56
N GLY A 252 -21.85 -24.61 -4.92
CA GLY A 252 -21.02 -25.70 -5.44
C GLY A 252 -19.54 -25.62 -5.08
N ARG A 253 -19.18 -24.76 -4.13
CA ARG A 253 -17.79 -24.52 -3.70
C ARG A 253 -17.56 -25.00 -2.27
N VAL A 254 -16.34 -25.37 -1.93
CA VAL A 254 -15.97 -25.74 -0.56
C VAL A 254 -15.65 -24.47 0.24
N PRO A 255 -16.42 -24.11 1.29
CA PRO A 255 -16.14 -22.94 2.09
C PRO A 255 -14.90 -23.15 2.97
N PHE A 256 -13.97 -22.20 2.96
CA PHE A 256 -12.84 -22.17 3.88
C PHE A 256 -12.57 -20.75 4.37
N ARG A 257 -12.87 -20.50 5.65
CA ARG A 257 -12.60 -19.21 6.31
C ARG A 257 -11.30 -19.26 7.10
N ALA A 258 -10.33 -18.45 6.70
CA ALA A 258 -9.06 -18.29 7.39
C ALA A 258 -9.04 -17.05 8.27
N SER A 259 -8.74 -17.21 9.55
CA SER A 259 -8.51 -16.07 10.44
C SER A 259 -7.26 -15.27 10.07
N ALA A 260 -7.17 -14.03 10.52
CA ALA A 260 -5.97 -13.20 10.41
C ALA A 260 -4.68 -13.93 10.89
N LYS A 261 -4.76 -14.76 11.93
CA LYS A 261 -3.61 -15.56 12.42
C LYS A 261 -3.24 -16.67 11.45
N MET A 262 -4.21 -17.29 10.80
CA MET A 262 -4.00 -18.33 9.78
C MET A 262 -3.29 -17.76 8.56
N VAL A 263 -3.68 -16.57 8.11
CA VAL A 263 -3.03 -15.89 7.00
C VAL A 263 -1.65 -15.35 7.41
N ARG A 264 -1.57 -14.60 8.51
CA ARG A 264 -0.34 -13.91 8.91
C ARG A 264 0.74 -14.83 9.43
N ASP A 265 0.40 -15.70 10.38
CA ASP A 265 1.37 -16.41 11.21
C ASP A 265 1.45 -17.91 10.90
N ARG A 266 0.41 -18.50 10.30
CA ARG A 266 0.30 -19.95 10.04
C ARG A 266 0.08 -20.29 8.57
N TRP A 267 0.60 -19.45 7.67
CA TRP A 267 0.34 -19.57 6.24
C TRP A 267 0.60 -20.98 5.69
N ARG A 268 1.73 -21.59 6.07
CA ARG A 268 2.08 -22.93 5.60
C ARG A 268 0.96 -23.94 5.87
N SER A 269 0.49 -24.05 7.11
CA SER A 269 -0.60 -24.97 7.46
C SER A 269 -1.93 -24.59 6.82
N THR A 270 -2.19 -23.29 6.63
CA THR A 270 -3.37 -22.80 5.90
C THR A 270 -3.34 -23.23 4.43
N ALA A 271 -2.19 -23.12 3.77
CA ALA A 271 -1.99 -23.57 2.39
C ALA A 271 -2.11 -25.09 2.26
N GLU A 272 -1.49 -25.85 3.17
CA GLU A 272 -1.63 -27.32 3.23
C GLU A 272 -3.10 -27.75 3.39
N ALA A 273 -3.90 -27.02 4.18
CA ALA A 273 -5.33 -27.27 4.32
C ALA A 273 -6.10 -26.96 3.03
N ILE A 274 -5.79 -25.85 2.34
CA ILE A 274 -6.39 -25.53 1.03
C ILE A 274 -6.08 -26.64 0.03
N ASP A 275 -4.82 -27.09 -0.05
CA ASP A 275 -4.42 -28.17 -0.95
C ASP A 275 -5.17 -29.48 -0.66
N ALA A 276 -5.32 -29.83 0.61
CA ALA A 276 -6.09 -31.01 1.03
C ALA A 276 -7.58 -30.89 0.68
N LEU A 277 -8.19 -29.72 0.85
CA LEU A 277 -9.58 -29.46 0.48
C LEU A 277 -9.79 -29.54 -1.03
N VAL A 278 -8.90 -28.96 -1.83
CA VAL A 278 -8.94 -29.05 -3.29
C VAL A 278 -8.87 -30.51 -3.73
N HIS A 279 -7.94 -31.29 -3.17
CA HIS A 279 -7.82 -32.71 -3.48
C HIS A 279 -9.07 -33.51 -3.07
N THR A 280 -9.62 -33.24 -1.89
CA THR A 280 -10.82 -33.91 -1.37
C THR A 280 -12.03 -33.65 -2.26
N ALA A 281 -12.14 -32.46 -2.85
CA ALA A 281 -13.18 -32.08 -3.80
C ALA A 281 -12.95 -32.60 -5.23
N GLY A 282 -11.96 -33.45 -5.47
CA GLY A 282 -11.63 -33.99 -6.80
C GLY A 282 -10.89 -33.02 -7.72
N GLY A 283 -10.36 -31.93 -7.16
CA GLY A 283 -9.59 -30.93 -7.88
C GLY A 283 -8.19 -31.39 -8.31
N PRO A 284 -7.52 -30.60 -9.18
CA PRO A 284 -6.18 -30.92 -9.64
C PRO A 284 -5.18 -30.91 -8.47
N ARG A 285 -4.26 -31.88 -8.48
CA ARG A 285 -3.09 -31.81 -7.60
C ARG A 285 -2.21 -30.62 -8.02
N PRO A 286 -1.62 -29.89 -7.06
CA PRO A 286 -0.66 -28.86 -7.40
C PRO A 286 0.49 -29.53 -8.16
N VAL A 287 0.77 -29.06 -9.38
CA VAL A 287 1.91 -29.53 -10.16
C VAL A 287 3.13 -28.77 -9.66
N GLU A 288 4.09 -29.47 -9.05
CA GLU A 288 5.38 -28.87 -8.69
C GLU A 288 6.02 -28.29 -9.98
N ASP A 289 6.52 -27.05 -9.88
CA ASP A 289 7.18 -26.28 -10.96
C ASP A 289 6.31 -25.71 -12.11
N VAL A 290 5.00 -25.90 -12.13
CA VAL A 290 4.11 -25.15 -13.06
C VAL A 290 3.48 -23.98 -12.32
N GLY A 291 4.24 -22.90 -12.16
CA GLY A 291 3.67 -21.62 -11.73
C GLY A 291 2.59 -21.16 -12.72
N ASN A 292 1.63 -20.35 -12.26
CA ASN A 292 0.62 -19.75 -13.13
C ASN A 292 1.33 -19.04 -14.29
N SER A 293 1.28 -19.62 -15.49
CA SER A 293 2.22 -19.32 -16.60
C SER A 293 2.04 -17.91 -17.16
N SER A 294 0.93 -17.27 -16.80
CA SER A 294 0.59 -15.87 -17.09
C SER A 294 1.34 -14.87 -16.22
N LEU A 295 1.87 -15.26 -15.06
CA LEU A 295 2.53 -14.36 -14.11
C LEU A 295 4.06 -14.38 -14.25
N PRO A 296 4.72 -13.21 -14.22
CA PRO A 296 6.18 -13.15 -14.24
C PRO A 296 6.79 -13.85 -13.03
N ARG A 297 7.78 -14.72 -13.27
CA ARG A 297 8.47 -15.44 -12.19
C ARG A 297 9.20 -14.45 -11.25
N VAL A 298 9.01 -14.64 -9.94
CA VAL A 298 9.74 -13.92 -8.90
C VAL A 298 11.17 -14.44 -8.81
N LEU A 299 12.14 -13.56 -9.01
CA LEU A 299 13.57 -13.84 -8.97
C LEU A 299 14.20 -13.32 -7.67
N GLY A 300 15.30 -13.96 -7.28
CA GLY A 300 16.11 -13.54 -6.14
C GLY A 300 16.81 -12.19 -6.32
N PRO A 301 17.50 -11.73 -5.25
CA PRO A 301 18.15 -10.43 -5.21
C PRO A 301 19.23 -10.27 -6.29
N ARG A 302 19.46 -9.03 -6.74
CA ARG A 302 20.63 -8.64 -7.55
C ARG A 302 20.90 -7.16 -7.38
N GLY A 303 22.15 -6.81 -7.11
CA GLY A 303 22.55 -5.43 -6.82
C GLY A 303 21.78 -4.90 -5.60
N ARG A 304 21.15 -3.74 -5.76
CA ARG A 304 20.39 -3.07 -4.67
C ARG A 304 18.97 -3.60 -4.47
N ARG A 305 18.48 -4.50 -5.34
CA ARG A 305 17.12 -5.03 -5.27
C ARG A 305 17.10 -6.36 -4.51
N LEU A 306 16.22 -6.45 -3.52
CA LEU A 306 16.03 -7.65 -2.70
C LEU A 306 15.22 -8.74 -3.42
N TRP A 307 14.44 -8.36 -4.43
CA TRP A 307 13.66 -9.23 -5.30
C TRP A 307 13.49 -8.56 -6.66
N ARG A 308 13.25 -9.35 -7.71
CA ARG A 308 13.04 -8.87 -9.08
C ARG A 308 12.02 -9.75 -9.78
N LEU A 309 11.48 -9.29 -10.90
CA LEU A 309 10.65 -10.12 -11.76
C LEU A 309 11.41 -10.49 -13.03
N ALA A 310 11.15 -11.69 -13.55
CA ALA A 310 11.56 -12.05 -14.89
C ALA A 310 10.88 -11.12 -15.90
N ALA A 311 11.51 -10.91 -17.06
CA ALA A 311 10.83 -10.27 -18.17
C ALA A 311 9.58 -11.08 -18.54
N PRO A 312 8.46 -10.43 -18.90
CA PRO A 312 7.29 -11.13 -19.42
C PRO A 312 7.72 -12.03 -20.58
N ARG A 313 7.24 -13.28 -20.60
CA ARG A 313 7.43 -14.14 -21.78
C ARG A 313 6.69 -13.47 -22.93
N ARG A 314 7.41 -13.00 -23.96
CA ARG A 314 6.76 -12.70 -25.24
C ARG A 314 6.18 -14.02 -25.73
N LEU A 315 4.86 -14.09 -25.92
CA LEU A 315 4.25 -15.15 -26.72
C LEU A 315 4.76 -14.95 -28.15
N THR A 316 5.87 -15.59 -28.52
CA THR A 316 6.23 -15.80 -29.91
C THR A 316 5.25 -16.82 -30.46
N GLY A 317 4.26 -16.36 -31.22
CA GLY A 317 3.24 -17.23 -31.80
C GLY A 317 2.09 -16.48 -32.48
N GLN A 318 2.40 -15.63 -33.45
CA GLN A 318 1.52 -15.47 -34.61
C GLN A 318 2.30 -16.05 -35.79
N GLU A 319 2.14 -17.34 -36.03
CA GLU A 319 2.29 -17.86 -37.38
C GLU A 319 1.21 -17.15 -38.21
N MET A 320 1.65 -16.26 -39.08
CA MET A 320 0.81 -15.74 -40.15
C MET A 320 0.29 -16.94 -40.95
N PRO A 321 -1.02 -17.05 -41.22
CA PRO A 321 -1.48 -18.06 -42.16
C PRO A 321 -0.85 -17.75 -43.51
N THR A 322 -0.01 -18.66 -44.01
CA THR A 322 0.30 -18.72 -45.42
C THR A 322 -0.97 -19.16 -46.14
N GLY A 323 -1.68 -18.20 -46.72
CA GLY A 323 -2.77 -18.36 -47.66
C GLY A 323 -2.64 -17.32 -48.75
#